data_AF-A0A8J8EBZ0-F1
#
_entry.id   AF-A0A8J8EBZ0-F1
#
_cell.length_a   1.000
_cell.length_b   1.000
_cell.length_c   1.000
_cell.angle_alpha   90.00
_cell.angle_beta   90.00
_cell.angle_gamma   90.00
#
_symmetry.space_group_name_H-M   'P 1'
#
loop_
_entity.id
_entity.type
_entity.pdbx_description
1 polymer ?
#
loop_
_entity_poly.entity_id
_entity_poly.type
_entity_poly.pdbx_seq_one_letter_code
_entity_poly.pdbx_strand_id
1 'polypeptide(L)'
;MKKIETRKCPLCGGTMVKSKTKRGGYARFFWAPPWKSRTTGMLKPIIEATPWLCLDCGAVMAFVDDETRETLREEYEKERATGIV
;
A
#
# COMPACT_ATOMS: atom_id res chain seq x y z
N MET A 1 -0.76 19.88 -19.46
CA MET A 1 -0.80 18.39 -19.47
C MET A 1 -0.79 17.90 -18.02
N LYS A 2 -1.63 16.92 -17.65
CA LYS A 2 -1.55 16.31 -16.30
C LYS A 2 -0.24 15.51 -16.21
N LYS A 3 0.58 15.78 -15.19
CA LYS A 3 1.81 15.03 -14.92
C LYS A 3 1.45 13.59 -14.54
N ILE A 4 1.99 12.61 -15.27
CA ILE A 4 1.80 11.19 -14.95
C ILE A 4 2.76 10.85 -13.80
N GLU A 5 2.22 10.37 -12.69
CA GLU A 5 3.03 9.87 -11.58
C GLU A 5 3.74 8.57 -12.00
N THR A 6 5.06 8.52 -11.81
CA THR A 6 5.90 7.37 -12.16
C THR A 6 6.74 6.93 -10.96
N ARG A 7 7.08 5.63 -10.91
CA ARG A 7 8.04 5.06 -9.94
C ARG A 7 8.80 3.89 -10.54
N LYS A 8 9.86 3.44 -9.87
CA LYS A 8 10.61 2.25 -10.29
C LYS A 8 9.91 0.96 -9.88
N CYS A 9 9.91 -0.02 -10.78
CA CYS A 9 9.40 -1.35 -10.52
C CYS A 9 10.34 -2.11 -9.57
N PRO A 10 9.89 -2.54 -8.38
CA PRO A 10 10.73 -3.29 -7.45
C PRO A 10 11.13 -4.68 -7.97
N LEU A 11 10.46 -5.21 -9.00
CA LEU A 11 10.76 -6.55 -9.54
C LEU A 11 11.80 -6.53 -10.67
N CYS A 12 11.84 -5.49 -11.50
CA CYS A 12 12.71 -5.44 -12.69
C CYS A 12 13.43 -4.12 -12.93
N GLY A 13 13.22 -3.08 -12.09
CA GLY A 13 13.80 -1.75 -12.29
C GLY A 13 13.13 -0.89 -13.38
N GLY A 14 12.12 -1.43 -14.06
CA GLY A 14 11.32 -0.73 -15.09
C GLY A 14 10.51 0.45 -14.56
N THR A 15 9.74 1.09 -15.45
CA THR A 15 8.89 2.23 -15.14
C THR A 15 7.48 1.76 -14.80
N MET A 16 7.00 2.15 -13.64
CA MET A 16 5.61 1.96 -13.24
C MET A 16 4.82 3.25 -13.35
N VAL A 17 3.56 3.14 -13.76
CA VAL A 17 2.59 4.23 -13.83
C VAL A 17 1.43 3.99 -12.88
N LYS A 18 1.00 5.05 -12.19
CA LYS A 18 -0.10 4.99 -11.22
C LYS A 18 -1.44 4.81 -11.93
N SER A 19 -2.28 3.91 -11.41
CA SER A 19 -3.67 3.82 -11.85
C SER A 19 -4.41 5.14 -11.59
N LYS A 20 -5.32 5.52 -12.51
CA LYS A 20 -6.21 6.68 -12.33
C LYS A 20 -7.23 6.48 -11.21
N THR A 21 -7.53 5.22 -10.86
CA THR A 21 -8.48 4.87 -9.81
C THR A 21 -7.91 3.81 -8.88
N LYS A 22 -8.22 3.94 -7.59
CA LYS A 22 -8.00 2.88 -6.60
C LYS A 22 -9.09 1.79 -6.65
N ARG A 23 -10.16 2.03 -7.41
CA ARG A 23 -11.37 1.20 -7.48
C ARG A 23 -11.82 1.09 -8.95
N GLY A 24 -11.36 0.06 -9.64
CA GLY A 24 -11.82 -0.30 -10.99
C GLY A 24 -12.35 -1.73 -10.97
N GLY A 25 -13.57 -1.96 -11.45
CA GLY A 25 -14.15 -3.31 -11.55
C GLY A 25 -14.26 -4.08 -10.23
N TYR A 26 -14.57 -3.42 -9.11
CA TYR A 26 -14.66 -3.99 -7.75
C TYR A 26 -13.34 -4.50 -7.13
N ALA A 27 -12.22 -4.49 -7.84
CA ALA A 27 -10.92 -4.79 -7.26
C ALA A 27 -10.51 -3.64 -6.32
N ARG A 28 -10.45 -3.95 -5.02
CA ARG A 28 -9.85 -3.08 -4.01
C ARG A 28 -8.59 -3.77 -3.52
N PHE A 29 -7.44 -3.13 -3.68
CA PHE A 29 -6.23 -3.59 -3.02
C PHE A 29 -6.27 -3.08 -1.59
N PHE A 30 -6.44 -3.99 -0.65
CA PHE A 30 -6.49 -3.66 0.75
C PHE A 30 -5.50 -4.49 1.55
N TRP A 31 -4.99 -3.89 2.62
CA TRP A 31 -4.15 -4.57 3.58
C TRP A 31 -4.62 -4.24 4.99
N ALA A 32 -4.57 -5.24 5.87
CA ALA A 32 -4.91 -5.10 7.28
C ALA A 32 -3.68 -5.47 8.12
N PRO A 33 -3.18 -4.57 8.98
CA PRO A 33 -2.06 -4.88 9.85
C PRO A 33 -2.43 -5.98 10.85
N PRO A 34 -1.63 -7.06 10.95
CA PRO A 34 -1.96 -8.19 11.83
C PRO A 34 -1.93 -7.83 13.33
N TRP A 35 -1.19 -6.78 13.71
CA TRP A 35 -1.13 -6.27 15.08
C TRP A 35 -2.33 -5.38 15.48
N LYS A 36 -3.19 -4.98 14.54
CA LYS A 36 -4.43 -4.26 14.87
C LYS A 36 -5.57 -5.27 15.03
N SER A 37 -5.94 -5.57 16.27
CA SER A 37 -7.09 -6.42 16.55
C SER A 37 -8.41 -5.75 16.13
N ARG A 38 -9.46 -6.55 15.89
CA ARG A 38 -10.84 -6.06 15.74
C ARG A 38 -11.42 -5.46 17.04
N THR A 39 -10.76 -5.65 18.18
CA THR A 39 -11.30 -5.33 19.52
C THR A 39 -10.96 -3.93 20.01
N THR A 40 -9.99 -3.24 19.42
CA THR A 40 -9.58 -1.87 19.82
C THR A 40 -10.48 -0.75 19.28
N GLY A 41 -11.62 -1.07 18.66
CA GLY A 41 -12.67 -0.08 18.32
C GLY A 41 -12.30 0.95 17.26
N MET A 42 -11.08 0.92 16.69
CA MET A 42 -10.70 1.81 15.60
C MET A 42 -11.41 1.38 14.31
N LEU A 43 -12.34 2.23 13.88
CA LEU A 43 -13.41 1.95 12.94
C LEU A 43 -13.04 1.41 11.54
N LYS A 44 -11.77 1.32 11.12
CA LYS A 44 -11.37 0.68 9.85
C LYS A 44 -9.91 0.19 9.86
N PRO A 45 -9.62 -1.10 10.09
CA PRO A 45 -8.25 -1.63 9.97
C PRO A 45 -7.80 -1.84 8.51
N ILE A 46 -8.63 -1.44 7.54
CA ILE A 46 -8.43 -1.74 6.12
C ILE A 46 -7.78 -0.52 5.44
N ILE A 47 -6.57 -0.72 4.94
CA ILE A 47 -5.75 0.30 4.30
C ILE A 47 -5.84 0.12 2.80
N GLU A 48 -6.24 1.16 2.08
CA GLU A 48 -6.36 1.12 0.62
C GLU A 48 -5.01 1.36 -0.06
N ALA A 49 -4.58 0.40 -0.86
CA ALA A 49 -3.42 0.53 -1.72
C ALA A 49 -3.84 0.95 -3.14
N THR A 50 -2.99 1.73 -3.79
CA THR A 50 -3.17 2.17 -5.18
C THR A 50 -2.40 1.22 -6.10
N PRO A 51 -3.03 0.61 -7.12
CA PRO A 51 -2.31 -0.19 -8.10
C PRO A 51 -1.47 0.65 -9.06
N TRP A 52 -0.32 0.08 -9.43
CA TRP A 52 0.63 0.59 -10.41
C TRP A 52 0.96 -0.51 -11.41
N LEU A 53 1.01 -0.17 -12.68
CA LEU A 53 1.41 -1.08 -13.76
C LEU A 53 2.85 -0.79 -14.17
N CYS A 54 3.71 -1.80 -14.17
CA CYS A 54 5.01 -1.73 -14.83
C CYS A 54 4.84 -1.89 -16.34
N LEU A 55 5.32 -0.91 -17.11
CA LEU A 55 5.23 -0.93 -18.57
C LEU A 55 6.24 -1.88 -19.21
N ASP A 56 7.31 -2.24 -18.49
CA ASP A 56 8.40 -3.06 -19.02
C ASP A 56 8.18 -4.56 -18.80
N CYS A 57 7.66 -4.97 -17.65
CA CYS A 57 7.44 -6.39 -17.31
C CYS A 57 5.98 -6.79 -17.09
N GLY A 58 5.03 -5.86 -17.19
CA GLY A 58 3.59 -6.13 -17.03
C GLY A 58 3.11 -6.36 -15.60
N ALA A 59 3.98 -6.32 -14.59
CA ALA A 59 3.58 -6.50 -13.20
C ALA A 59 2.61 -5.41 -12.74
N VAL A 60 1.54 -5.81 -12.04
CA VAL A 60 0.62 -4.91 -11.34
C VAL A 60 0.82 -5.07 -9.84
N MET A 61 1.24 -4.00 -9.17
CA MET A 61 1.48 -4.00 -7.72
C MET A 61 0.75 -2.85 -7.06
N ALA A 62 0.22 -3.11 -5.88
CA ALA A 62 -0.46 -2.11 -5.09
C ALA A 62 0.46 -1.54 -4.02
N PHE A 63 0.48 -0.22 -3.93
CA PHE A 63 1.29 0.51 -2.96
C PHE A 63 0.39 1.39 -2.11
N VAL A 64 0.61 1.36 -0.79
CA VAL A 64 0.11 2.39 0.12
C VAL A 64 0.93 3.68 -0.08
N ASP A 65 0.34 4.83 0.24
CA ASP A 65 1.08 6.10 0.23
C ASP A 65 2.17 6.12 1.31
N ASP A 66 3.16 7.00 1.13
CA ASP A 66 4.35 7.04 1.96
C ASP A 66 4.05 7.44 3.42
N GLU A 67 3.08 8.32 3.65
CA GLU A 67 2.64 8.74 4.99
C GLU A 67 2.02 7.55 5.76
N THR A 68 1.10 6.84 5.11
CA THR A 68 0.51 5.63 5.68
C THR A 68 1.57 4.56 5.93
N ARG A 69 2.50 4.36 4.98
CA ARG A 69 3.60 3.39 5.14
C ARG A 69 4.47 3.73 6.35
N GLU A 70 4.81 5.01 6.54
CA GLU A 70 5.65 5.44 7.65
C GLU A 70 4.95 5.22 8.99
N THR A 71 3.69 5.64 9.08
CA THR A 71 2.84 5.42 10.27
C THR A 71 2.80 3.94 10.65
N LEU A 72 2.57 3.07 9.67
CA LEU A 72 2.55 1.62 9.90
C LEU A 72 3.88 1.05 10.36
N ARG A 73 5.00 1.60 9.86
CA ARG A 73 6.33 1.18 10.30
C ARG A 73 6.56 1.56 11.75
N GLU A 74 6.25 2.79 12.14
CA GLU A 74 6.39 3.24 13.53
C GLU A 74 5.51 2.43 14.49
N GLU A 75 4.27 2.14 14.09
CA GLU A 75 3.38 1.27 14.86
C GLU A 75 3.98 -0.13 15.04
N TYR A 76 4.44 -0.75 13.95
CA TYR A 76 5.07 -2.06 14.02
C TYR A 76 6.27 -2.10 14.97
N GLU A 77 7.17 -1.11 14.90
CA GLU A 77 8.34 -1.08 15.79
C GLU A 77 7.95 -0.86 17.26
N LYS A 78 6.86 -0.13 17.54
CA LYS A 78 6.34 0.00 18.91
C LYS A 78 5.80 -1.34 19.44
N GLU A 79 4.99 -2.04 18.65
CA GLU A 79 4.43 -3.35 19.02
C GLU A 79 5.53 -4.42 19.17
N ARG A 80 6.56 -4.34 18.32
CA ARG A 80 7.75 -5.18 18.43
C ARG A 80 8.52 -4.92 19.72
N ALA A 81 8.68 -3.65 20.11
CA ALA A 81 9.37 -3.29 21.34
C ALA A 81 8.60 -3.74 22.61
N THR A 82 7.27 -3.84 22.54
CA THR A 82 6.42 -4.32 23.65
C THR A 82 6.26 -5.85 23.67
N GLY A 83 6.86 -6.57 22.70
CA GLY A 83 6.81 -8.03 22.61
C GLY A 83 5.46 -8.58 22.15
N ILE A 84 4.62 -7.75 21.55
CA ILE A 84 3.33 -8.14 20.96
C ILE A 84 3.55 -8.73 19.55
N VAL A 85 4.63 -8.31 18.87
CA VAL A 85 5.07 -8.79 17.55
C VAL A 85 6.52 -9.26 17.59
#